data_AF-A0A932HBZ7-F1
#
_entry.id   AF-A0A932HBZ7-F1
#
_cell.length_a   1.000
_cell.length_b   1.000
_cell.length_c   1.000
_cell.angle_alpha   90.00
_cell.angle_beta   90.00
_cell.angle_gamma   90.00
#
_symmetry.space_group_name_H-M   'P 1'
#
loop_
_entity.id
_entity.type
_entity.pdbx_description
1 polymer ?
#
loop_
_entity_poly.entity_id
_entity_poly.type
_entity_poly.pdbx_seq_one_letter_code
_entity_poly.pdbx_strand_id
1 'polypeptide(L)'
;MSHGVEVLTAGAERAGRWTAVALGASIPVSVALDNVLLLAALVCYALGGSYREKLAAIKSNPVVIAALALFAMLAAGTLYGPATSGEALHYLGKYLDLLFVPVFAWSLRGAGDRRNAVITFTAVLLVVLFFSFAIALGALPPNRLMLGSAGNPVVFKEYLTHNVLVALGAFLFCELALASTSRQARLLWGGCAALAAVNILFLIPGRTGYLVLAALALYLGFQLARWRGFAAAGALLIALLAALYAVSGPFQQRVDRALDEYSSWRPGEAAAVNNSVGLRLEFHANSLALFGDRSLAGVGTGGFPRAYAEKVRGTAMVATSNPHNEYL
;
A
#
# COMPACT_ATOMS: atom_id res chain seq x y z
N MET A 1 17.12 -43.04 -5.71
CA MET A 1 17.32 -41.57 -5.80
C MET A 1 16.00 -40.78 -5.86
N SER A 2 14.90 -41.33 -6.37
CA SER A 2 13.58 -40.65 -6.46
C SER A 2 12.98 -40.23 -5.11
N HIS A 3 13.04 -41.09 -4.09
CA HIS A 3 12.40 -40.82 -2.79
C HIS A 3 12.99 -39.60 -2.06
N GLY A 4 14.32 -39.41 -2.11
CA GLY A 4 14.97 -38.25 -1.51
C GLY A 4 14.60 -36.93 -2.17
N VAL A 5 14.43 -36.94 -3.50
CA VAL A 5 13.99 -35.76 -4.26
C VAL A 5 12.52 -35.42 -3.93
N GLU A 6 11.65 -36.41 -3.84
CA GLU A 6 10.24 -36.20 -3.46
C GLU A 6 10.10 -35.60 -2.05
N VAL A 7 10.84 -36.11 -1.07
CA VAL A 7 10.83 -35.58 0.30
C VAL A 7 11.32 -34.12 0.33
N LEU A 8 12.40 -33.81 -0.38
CA LEU A 8 12.93 -32.45 -0.48
C LEU A 8 11.93 -31.49 -1.14
N THR A 9 11.29 -31.89 -2.24
CA THR A 9 10.30 -31.05 -2.94
C THR A 9 9.06 -30.78 -2.07
N ALA A 10 8.54 -31.81 -1.39
CA ALA A 10 7.41 -31.66 -0.48
C ALA A 10 7.74 -30.78 0.74
N GLY A 11 8.96 -30.92 1.27
CA GLY A 11 9.49 -30.06 2.33
C GLY A 11 9.59 -28.60 1.89
N ALA A 12 10.16 -28.35 0.71
CA ALA A 12 10.27 -27.01 0.12
C ALA A 12 8.90 -26.37 -0.13
N GLU A 13 7.92 -27.12 -0.65
CA GLU A 13 6.56 -26.60 -0.80
C GLU A 13 5.94 -26.20 0.54
N ARG A 14 6.08 -27.05 1.56
CA ARG A 14 5.55 -26.76 2.89
C ARG A 14 6.22 -25.53 3.51
N ALA A 15 7.54 -25.43 3.39
CA ALA A 15 8.29 -24.27 3.85
C ALA A 15 7.83 -22.99 3.13
N GLY A 16 7.70 -23.02 1.80
CA GLY A 16 7.23 -21.86 1.03
C GLY A 16 5.84 -21.37 1.43
N ARG A 17 4.92 -22.27 1.80
CA ARG A 17 3.60 -21.90 2.35
C ARG A 17 3.74 -21.14 3.67
N TRP A 18 4.51 -21.67 4.61
CA TRP A 18 4.72 -21.03 5.91
C TRP A 18 5.50 -19.72 5.81
N THR A 19 6.44 -19.61 4.86
CA THR A 19 7.12 -18.35 4.58
C THR A 19 6.15 -17.28 4.08
N ALA A 20 5.21 -17.62 3.20
CA ALA A 20 4.17 -16.70 2.76
C ALA A 20 3.23 -16.26 3.90
N VAL A 21 2.87 -17.18 4.80
CA VAL A 21 2.09 -16.85 6.02
C VAL A 21 2.89 -15.94 6.95
N ALA A 22 4.17 -16.24 7.17
CA ALA A 22 5.08 -15.44 7.99
C ALA A 22 5.29 -14.03 7.41
N LEU A 23 5.24 -13.88 6.08
CA LEU A 23 5.30 -12.58 5.43
C LEU A 23 4.12 -11.69 5.84
N GLY A 24 2.94 -12.28 6.04
CA GLY A 24 1.80 -11.58 6.62
C GLY A 24 2.10 -10.99 8.01
N ALA A 25 2.97 -11.61 8.80
CA ALA A 25 3.39 -11.04 10.08
C ALA A 25 4.48 -9.97 9.92
N SER A 26 5.39 -10.13 8.95
CA SER A 26 6.54 -9.24 8.79
C SER A 26 6.19 -7.92 8.10
N ILE A 27 5.23 -7.92 7.17
CA ILE A 27 4.88 -6.73 6.37
C ILE A 27 4.60 -5.50 7.24
N PRO A 28 3.79 -5.60 8.33
CA PRO A 28 3.55 -4.46 9.20
C PRO A 28 4.72 -4.09 10.12
N VAL A 29 5.77 -4.91 10.20
CA VAL A 29 6.80 -4.86 11.24
C VAL A 29 8.19 -4.53 10.70
N SER A 30 8.69 -5.23 9.67
CA SER A 30 10.11 -5.09 9.27
C SER A 30 10.36 -5.39 7.80
N VAL A 31 10.84 -4.36 7.07
CA VAL A 31 11.28 -4.50 5.67
C VAL A 31 12.46 -5.47 5.53
N ALA A 32 13.36 -5.49 6.50
CA ALA A 32 14.49 -6.41 6.48
C ALA A 32 14.02 -7.87 6.58
N LEU A 33 13.04 -8.14 7.45
CA LEU A 33 12.43 -9.47 7.56
C LEU A 33 11.64 -9.83 6.31
N ASP A 34 10.92 -8.86 5.71
CA ASP A 34 10.21 -9.04 4.44
C ASP A 34 11.18 -9.56 3.35
N ASN A 35 12.34 -8.92 3.20
CA ASN A 35 13.34 -9.32 2.19
C ASN A 35 13.91 -10.72 2.42
N VAL A 36 14.18 -11.09 3.68
CA VAL A 36 14.66 -12.45 4.02
C VAL A 36 13.59 -13.50 3.71
N LEU A 37 12.34 -13.23 4.07
CA LEU A 37 11.23 -14.13 3.80
C LEU A 37 10.91 -14.21 2.30
N LEU A 38 11.00 -13.11 1.55
CA LEU A 38 10.87 -13.10 0.09
C LEU A 38 11.92 -14.01 -0.55
N LEU A 39 13.19 -13.88 -0.17
CA LEU A 39 14.25 -14.77 -0.66
C LEU A 39 13.97 -16.24 -0.32
N ALA A 40 13.58 -16.52 0.93
CA ALA A 40 13.23 -17.88 1.34
C ALA A 40 12.04 -18.44 0.55
N ALA A 41 11.01 -17.63 0.29
CA ALA A 41 9.85 -18.01 -0.51
C ALA A 41 10.23 -18.33 -1.95
N LEU A 42 11.13 -17.53 -2.55
CA LEU A 42 11.64 -17.79 -3.90
C LEU A 42 12.45 -19.08 -3.98
N VAL A 43 13.34 -19.32 -3.01
CA VAL A 43 14.12 -20.57 -2.93
C VAL A 43 13.20 -21.78 -2.75
N CYS A 44 12.22 -21.70 -1.85
CA CYS A 44 11.22 -22.75 -1.65
C CYS A 44 10.40 -23.01 -2.92
N TYR A 45 10.01 -21.94 -3.63
CA TYR A 45 9.32 -22.05 -4.90
C TYR A 45 10.20 -22.72 -5.97
N ALA A 46 11.48 -22.37 -6.07
CA ALA A 46 12.40 -23.00 -7.01
C ALA A 46 12.61 -24.49 -6.69
N LEU A 47 12.79 -24.85 -5.41
CA LEU A 47 13.05 -26.23 -4.97
C LEU A 47 11.80 -27.11 -4.93
N GLY A 48 10.59 -26.54 -4.89
CA GLY A 48 9.33 -27.28 -4.73
C GLY A 48 8.86 -28.08 -5.96
N GLY A 49 9.65 -28.19 -7.03
CA GLY A 49 9.32 -29.01 -8.20
C GLY A 49 8.04 -28.59 -8.95
N SER A 50 7.30 -29.55 -9.53
CA SER A 50 5.96 -29.35 -10.14
C SER A 50 5.87 -28.16 -11.11
N TYR A 51 6.90 -27.97 -11.96
CA TYR A 51 6.99 -26.79 -12.83
C TYR A 51 5.89 -26.73 -13.89
N ARG A 52 5.38 -27.89 -14.33
CA ARG A 52 4.27 -27.96 -15.29
C ARG A 52 2.99 -27.42 -14.68
N GLU A 53 2.69 -27.83 -13.45
CA GLU A 53 1.53 -27.39 -12.68
C GLU A 53 1.64 -25.92 -12.29
N LYS A 54 2.85 -25.46 -11.91
CA LYS A 54 3.13 -24.03 -11.66
C LYS A 54 2.85 -23.19 -12.89
N LEU A 55 3.33 -23.61 -14.05
CA LEU A 55 3.11 -22.90 -15.31
C LEU A 55 1.62 -22.90 -15.69
N ALA A 56 0.90 -24.00 -15.48
CA ALA A 56 -0.54 -24.06 -15.69
C ALA A 56 -1.29 -23.10 -14.75
N ALA A 57 -0.92 -23.06 -13.47
CA ALA A 57 -1.50 -22.14 -12.49
C ALA A 57 -1.30 -20.67 -12.89
N ILE A 58 -0.08 -20.32 -13.34
CA ILE A 58 0.24 -18.97 -13.85
C ILE A 58 -0.65 -18.61 -15.04
N LYS A 59 -0.73 -19.48 -16.05
CA LYS A 59 -1.53 -19.25 -17.26
C LYS A 59 -3.03 -19.13 -17.00
N SER A 60 -3.52 -19.82 -15.97
CA SER A 60 -4.94 -19.80 -15.61
C SER A 60 -5.38 -18.58 -14.78
N ASN A 61 -4.44 -17.81 -14.23
CA ASN A 61 -4.74 -16.73 -13.30
C ASN A 61 -4.53 -15.34 -13.95
N PRO A 62 -5.60 -14.60 -14.28
CA PRO A 62 -5.48 -13.31 -14.97
C PRO A 62 -4.73 -12.25 -14.15
N VAL A 63 -4.77 -12.33 -12.81
CA VAL A 63 -4.05 -11.40 -11.93
C VAL A 63 -2.54 -11.62 -12.03
N VAL A 64 -2.11 -12.88 -12.07
CA VAL A 64 -0.69 -13.23 -12.26
C VAL A 64 -0.20 -12.76 -13.62
N ILE A 65 -1.00 -12.99 -14.67
CA ILE A 65 -0.66 -12.53 -16.02
C ILE A 65 -0.57 -11.01 -16.09
N ALA A 66 -1.50 -10.28 -15.50
CA ALA A 66 -1.47 -8.82 -15.46
C ALA A 66 -0.21 -8.30 -14.73
N ALA A 67 0.16 -8.89 -13.59
CA ALA A 67 1.37 -8.51 -12.86
C ALA A 67 2.65 -8.77 -13.68
N LEU A 68 2.75 -9.93 -14.33
CA LEU A 68 3.88 -10.26 -15.20
C LEU A 68 3.93 -9.39 -16.46
N ALA A 69 2.79 -9.08 -17.06
CA ALA A 69 2.69 -8.19 -18.21
C ALA A 69 3.12 -6.76 -17.85
N LEU A 70 2.69 -6.25 -16.69
CA LEU A 70 3.11 -4.95 -16.18
C LEU A 70 4.63 -4.91 -15.94
N PHE A 71 5.18 -5.95 -15.29
CA PHE A 71 6.64 -6.03 -15.09
C PHE A 71 7.39 -6.10 -16.43
N ALA A 72 6.90 -6.88 -17.40
CA ALA A 72 7.51 -6.98 -18.73
C ALA A 72 7.46 -5.64 -19.47
N MET A 73 6.37 -4.88 -19.35
CA MET A 73 6.24 -3.54 -19.89
C MET A 73 7.26 -2.58 -19.26
N LEU A 74 7.41 -2.61 -17.93
CA LEU A 74 8.41 -1.81 -17.22
C LEU A 74 9.84 -2.20 -17.58
N ALA A 75 10.10 -3.49 -17.78
CA ALA A 75 11.40 -4.01 -18.21
C ALA A 75 11.73 -3.57 -19.64
N ALA A 76 10.79 -3.68 -20.57
CA ALA A 76 10.93 -3.12 -21.92
C ALA A 76 11.16 -1.60 -21.89
N GLY A 77 10.52 -0.91 -20.93
CA GLY A 77 10.72 0.50 -20.63
C GLY A 77 12.17 0.87 -20.29
N THR A 78 13.00 -0.07 -19.83
CA THR A 78 14.42 0.20 -19.53
C THR A 78 15.31 0.26 -20.77
N LEU A 79 14.80 -0.16 -21.94
CA LEU A 79 15.56 -0.24 -23.19
C LEU A 79 15.63 1.09 -23.94
N TYR A 80 14.88 2.09 -23.50
CA TYR A 80 14.80 3.41 -24.13
C TYR A 80 14.62 4.51 -23.08
N GLY A 81 14.73 5.77 -23.51
CA GLY A 81 14.59 6.92 -22.63
C GLY A 81 15.92 7.56 -22.21
N PRO A 82 15.89 8.62 -21.39
CA PRO A 82 17.08 9.39 -21.02
C PRO A 82 17.83 8.81 -19.81
N ALA A 83 17.29 7.77 -19.15
CA ALA A 83 17.91 7.12 -18.01
C ALA A 83 19.18 6.37 -18.42
N THR A 84 20.19 6.41 -17.55
CA THR A 84 21.30 5.46 -17.62
C THR A 84 20.82 4.06 -17.28
N SER A 85 21.56 3.03 -17.72
CA SER A 85 21.24 1.64 -17.39
C SER A 85 21.16 1.40 -15.88
N GLY A 86 22.01 2.07 -15.09
CA GLY A 86 21.96 1.98 -13.63
C GLY A 86 20.68 2.56 -13.02
N GLU A 87 20.26 3.75 -13.47
CA GLU A 87 18.99 4.37 -13.03
C GLU A 87 17.79 3.52 -13.45
N ALA A 88 17.76 3.06 -14.70
CA ALA A 88 16.67 2.24 -15.22
C ALA A 88 16.51 0.92 -14.43
N LEU A 89 17.62 0.23 -14.15
CA LEU A 89 17.63 -0.99 -13.34
C LEU A 89 17.23 -0.71 -11.88
N HIS A 90 17.67 0.42 -11.30
CA HIS A 90 17.28 0.81 -9.95
C HIS A 90 15.76 1.00 -9.84
N TYR A 91 15.15 1.68 -10.82
CA TYR A 91 13.70 1.88 -10.84
C TYR A 91 12.94 0.60 -11.16
N LEU A 92 13.40 -0.23 -12.10
CA LEU A 92 12.82 -1.55 -12.35
C LEU A 92 12.86 -2.44 -11.09
N GLY A 93 13.95 -2.34 -10.32
CA GLY A 93 14.15 -3.04 -9.05
C GLY A 93 13.03 -2.79 -8.03
N LYS A 94 12.43 -1.59 -8.05
CA LYS A 94 11.29 -1.24 -7.16
C LYS A 94 10.01 -2.02 -7.47
N TYR A 95 9.90 -2.59 -8.67
CA TYR A 95 8.74 -3.36 -9.11
C TYR A 95 8.98 -4.88 -9.10
N LEU A 96 10.10 -5.36 -8.54
CA LEU A 96 10.39 -6.80 -8.41
C LEU A 96 9.31 -7.55 -7.62
N ASP A 97 8.56 -6.89 -6.75
CA ASP A 97 7.43 -7.46 -6.02
C ASP A 97 6.36 -8.05 -6.96
N LEU A 98 6.22 -7.53 -8.19
CA LEU A 98 5.32 -8.08 -9.21
C LEU A 98 5.72 -9.51 -9.62
N LEU A 99 7.02 -9.82 -9.61
CA LEU A 99 7.53 -11.17 -9.92
C LEU A 99 7.26 -12.17 -8.79
N PHE A 100 6.95 -11.70 -7.59
CA PHE A 100 6.55 -12.57 -6.47
C PHE A 100 5.07 -12.95 -6.50
N VAL A 101 4.23 -12.27 -7.29
CA VAL A 101 2.81 -12.62 -7.48
C VAL A 101 2.62 -14.09 -7.91
N PRO A 102 3.32 -14.65 -8.93
CA PRO A 102 3.22 -16.08 -9.25
C PRO A 102 3.70 -17.00 -8.12
N VAL A 103 4.72 -16.58 -7.36
CA VAL A 103 5.24 -17.33 -6.21
C VAL A 103 4.15 -17.46 -5.15
N PHE A 104 3.51 -16.36 -4.78
CA PHE A 104 2.44 -16.37 -3.78
C PHE A 104 1.14 -16.99 -4.28
N ALA A 105 0.79 -16.82 -5.56
CA ALA A 105 -0.36 -17.50 -6.15
C ALA A 105 -0.22 -19.03 -6.06
N TRP A 106 1.00 -19.55 -6.21
CA TRP A 106 1.29 -20.96 -6.00
C TRP A 106 1.32 -21.35 -4.51
N SER A 107 2.08 -20.61 -3.70
CA SER A 107 2.27 -20.92 -2.28
C SER A 107 0.97 -20.77 -1.47
N LEU A 108 0.04 -19.91 -1.88
CA LEU A 108 -1.24 -19.68 -1.22
C LEU A 108 -2.42 -20.28 -2.00
N ARG A 109 -2.19 -21.34 -2.79
CA ARG A 109 -3.26 -22.05 -3.52
C ARG A 109 -4.28 -22.71 -2.58
N GLY A 110 -3.86 -23.12 -1.38
CA GLY A 110 -4.72 -23.72 -0.37
C GLY A 110 -5.61 -22.69 0.33
N ALA A 111 -6.89 -23.00 0.51
CA ALA A 111 -7.81 -22.13 1.24
C ALA A 111 -7.39 -21.93 2.71
N GLY A 112 -6.87 -22.97 3.35
CA GLY A 112 -6.31 -22.89 4.70
C GLY A 112 -5.09 -21.97 4.79
N ASP A 113 -4.18 -22.04 3.81
CA ASP A 113 -2.98 -21.21 3.77
C ASP A 113 -3.34 -19.73 3.60
N ARG A 114 -4.28 -19.39 2.70
CA ARG A 114 -4.80 -18.02 2.56
C ARG A 114 -5.42 -17.52 3.84
N ARG A 115 -6.27 -18.35 4.47
CA ARG A 115 -6.91 -18.00 5.74
C ARG A 115 -5.87 -17.74 6.83
N ASN A 116 -4.85 -18.59 6.94
CA ASN A 116 -3.78 -18.42 7.92
C ASN A 116 -3.01 -17.12 7.66
N ALA A 117 -2.62 -16.83 6.42
CA ALA A 117 -1.92 -15.59 6.06
C ALA A 117 -2.74 -14.34 6.45
N VAL A 118 -4.04 -14.32 6.12
CA VAL A 118 -4.93 -13.20 6.46
C VAL A 118 -5.12 -13.06 7.98
N ILE A 119 -5.33 -14.18 8.70
CA ILE A 119 -5.48 -14.15 10.17
C ILE A 119 -4.19 -13.66 10.82
N THR A 120 -3.03 -14.16 10.39
CA THR A 120 -1.73 -13.74 10.91
C THR A 120 -1.50 -12.25 10.68
N PHE A 121 -1.74 -11.76 9.47
CA PHE A 121 -1.66 -10.34 9.16
C PHE A 121 -2.62 -9.51 10.02
N THR A 122 -3.87 -9.93 10.15
CA THR A 122 -4.89 -9.25 10.97
C THR A 122 -4.50 -9.21 12.46
N ALA A 123 -3.95 -10.30 13.00
CA ALA A 123 -3.49 -10.38 14.38
C ALA A 123 -2.33 -9.41 14.63
N VAL A 124 -1.37 -9.30 13.70
CA VAL A 124 -0.28 -8.33 13.80
C VAL A 124 -0.78 -6.90 13.70
N LEU A 125 -1.78 -6.61 12.84
CA LEU A 125 -2.39 -5.29 12.81
C LEU A 125 -3.10 -4.92 14.11
N LEU A 126 -3.67 -5.88 14.83
CA LEU A 126 -4.22 -5.64 16.17
C LEU A 126 -3.11 -5.25 17.17
N VAL A 127 -1.95 -5.90 17.08
CA VAL A 127 -0.77 -5.56 17.89
C VAL A 127 -0.25 -4.16 17.55
N VAL A 128 -0.15 -3.82 16.26
CA VAL A 128 0.21 -2.47 15.79
C VAL A 128 -0.78 -1.43 16.32
N LEU A 129 -2.08 -1.71 16.26
CA LEU A 129 -3.11 -0.80 16.76
C LEU A 129 -2.98 -0.61 18.28
N PHE A 130 -2.81 -1.69 19.03
CA PHE A 130 -2.61 -1.64 20.48
C PHE A 130 -1.41 -0.75 20.86
N PHE A 131 -0.25 -0.98 20.25
CA PHE A 131 0.95 -0.19 20.54
C PHE A 131 0.82 1.27 20.09
N SER A 132 0.13 1.52 18.97
CA SER A 132 -0.15 2.89 18.53
C SER A 132 -0.95 3.66 19.57
N PHE A 133 -2.02 3.08 20.13
CA PHE A 133 -2.76 3.73 21.22
C PHE A 133 -1.93 3.87 22.50
N ALA A 134 -1.11 2.88 22.85
CA ALA A 134 -0.24 2.96 24.03
C ALA A 134 0.79 4.11 23.91
N ILE A 135 1.35 4.34 22.71
CA ILE A 135 2.21 5.49 22.42
C ILE A 135 1.43 6.79 22.50
N ALA A 136 0.24 6.86 21.89
CA ALA A 136 -0.60 8.06 21.88
C ALA A 136 -1.00 8.51 23.29
N LEU A 137 -1.26 7.56 24.20
CA LEU A 137 -1.61 7.82 25.59
C LEU A 137 -0.38 8.11 26.49
N GLY A 138 0.84 8.07 25.94
CA GLY A 138 2.07 8.24 26.71
C GLY A 138 2.38 7.08 27.66
N ALA A 139 1.72 5.93 27.52
CA ALA A 139 1.95 4.74 28.33
C ALA A 139 3.27 4.04 28.00
N LEU A 140 3.86 4.32 26.84
CA LEU A 140 5.14 3.80 26.40
C LEU A 140 6.15 4.95 26.19
N PRO A 141 7.30 4.94 26.87
CA PRO A 141 8.35 5.91 26.60
C PRO A 141 8.95 5.68 25.20
N PRO A 142 9.53 6.74 24.59
CA PRO A 142 10.28 6.61 23.34
C PRO A 142 11.36 5.52 23.48
N ASN A 143 11.40 4.60 22.52
CA ASN A 143 12.32 3.47 22.55
C ASN A 143 12.84 3.17 21.14
N ARG A 144 13.90 2.38 21.03
CA ARG A 144 14.54 2.07 19.74
C ARG A 144 13.76 1.06 18.89
N LEU A 145 12.77 0.38 19.46
CA LEU A 145 11.98 -0.65 18.77
C LEU A 145 10.79 -0.05 18.01
N MET A 146 10.34 1.14 18.41
CA MET A 146 9.17 1.83 17.85
C MET A 146 9.56 3.21 17.36
N LEU A 147 9.06 3.58 16.18
CA LEU A 147 9.41 4.84 15.50
C LEU A 147 8.65 6.05 16.08
N GLY A 148 7.43 5.83 16.58
CA GLY A 148 6.51 6.91 16.89
C GLY A 148 6.76 7.63 18.20
N SER A 149 6.06 8.76 18.33
CA SER A 149 5.97 9.57 19.53
C SER A 149 4.51 9.91 19.82
N ALA A 150 4.20 10.52 20.97
CA ALA A 150 2.81 10.87 21.33
C ALA A 150 2.11 11.74 20.26
N GLY A 151 2.85 12.58 19.53
CA GLY A 151 2.32 13.41 18.45
C GLY A 151 2.26 12.74 17.07
N ASN A 152 2.88 11.58 16.92
CA ASN A 152 2.82 10.74 15.72
C ASN A 152 2.97 9.27 16.14
N PRO A 153 1.89 8.63 16.64
CA PRO A 153 1.97 7.34 17.33
C PRO A 153 2.08 6.15 16.37
N VAL A 154 2.95 6.24 15.37
CA VAL A 154 3.31 5.11 14.50
C VAL A 154 4.13 4.07 15.27
N VAL A 155 4.07 2.81 14.84
CA VAL A 155 4.78 1.73 15.56
C VAL A 155 6.06 1.33 14.85
N PHE A 156 5.96 0.57 13.75
CA PHE A 156 7.12 0.01 13.07
C PHE A 156 7.37 0.59 11.66
N LYS A 157 6.39 1.31 11.10
CA LYS A 157 6.45 1.88 9.76
C LYS A 157 6.11 3.37 9.83
N GLU A 158 6.60 4.12 8.84
CA GLU A 158 6.26 5.53 8.68
C GLU A 158 4.76 5.76 8.52
N TYR A 159 4.31 6.98 8.82
CA TYR A 159 2.89 7.35 8.90
C TYR A 159 2.09 6.98 7.64
N LEU A 160 2.70 7.06 6.45
CA LEU A 160 2.04 6.71 5.20
C LEU A 160 1.70 5.22 5.13
N THR A 161 2.69 4.36 5.34
CA THR A 161 2.52 2.90 5.34
C THR A 161 1.66 2.45 6.52
N HIS A 162 1.86 3.04 7.71
CA HIS A 162 1.03 2.77 8.89
C HIS A 162 -0.45 3.02 8.59
N ASN A 163 -0.78 4.18 8.02
CA ASN A 163 -2.16 4.54 7.67
C ASN A 163 -2.79 3.53 6.70
N VAL A 164 -2.07 3.12 5.65
CA VAL A 164 -2.58 2.13 4.67
C VAL A 164 -2.83 0.78 5.34
N LEU A 165 -1.90 0.32 6.17
CA LEU A 165 -2.00 -0.96 6.87
C LEU A 165 -3.14 -0.97 7.89
N VAL A 166 -3.28 0.08 8.70
CA VAL A 166 -4.37 0.19 9.69
C VAL A 166 -5.72 0.35 9.01
N ALA A 167 -5.80 1.01 7.85
CA ALA A 167 -7.04 1.11 7.08
C ALA A 167 -7.48 -0.28 6.56
N LEU A 168 -6.53 -1.07 6.06
CA LEU A 168 -6.78 -2.47 5.71
C LEU A 168 -7.17 -3.30 6.94
N GLY A 169 -6.56 -3.04 8.09
CA GLY A 169 -6.93 -3.63 9.37
C GLY A 169 -8.37 -3.33 9.76
N ALA A 170 -8.81 -2.07 9.66
CA ALA A 170 -10.19 -1.67 9.93
C ALA A 170 -11.17 -2.46 9.06
N PHE A 171 -10.87 -2.61 7.77
CA PHE A 171 -11.66 -3.41 6.84
C PHE A 171 -11.69 -4.89 7.25
N LEU A 172 -10.54 -5.49 7.57
CA LEU A 172 -10.46 -6.90 8.00
C LEU A 172 -11.19 -7.14 9.34
N PHE A 173 -11.13 -6.20 10.27
CA PHE A 173 -11.89 -6.27 11.52
C PHE A 173 -13.41 -6.20 11.25
N CYS A 174 -13.87 -5.37 10.31
CA CYS A 174 -15.26 -5.37 9.87
C CYS A 174 -15.67 -6.72 9.26
N GLU A 175 -14.86 -7.30 8.38
CA GLU A 175 -15.11 -8.62 7.79
C GLU A 175 -15.22 -9.70 8.89
N LEU A 176 -14.33 -9.69 9.89
CA LEU A 176 -14.41 -10.61 11.03
C LEU A 176 -15.66 -10.38 11.88
N ALA A 177 -16.07 -9.12 12.08
CA ALA A 177 -17.29 -8.79 12.80
C ALA A 177 -18.54 -9.33 12.09
N LEU A 178 -18.60 -9.17 10.76
CA LEU A 178 -19.70 -9.65 9.92
C LEU A 178 -19.76 -11.18 9.85
N ALA A 179 -18.60 -11.84 9.79
CA ALA A 179 -18.50 -13.29 9.81
C ALA A 179 -18.80 -13.92 11.19
N SER A 180 -18.79 -13.13 12.27
CA SER A 180 -18.97 -13.62 13.64
C SER A 180 -20.43 -13.94 13.96
N THR A 181 -20.67 -15.15 14.47
CA THR A 181 -21.99 -15.61 14.96
C THR A 181 -22.30 -15.11 16.37
N SER A 182 -21.29 -15.04 17.24
CA SER A 182 -21.43 -14.51 18.60
C SER A 182 -21.54 -12.99 18.60
N ARG A 183 -22.54 -12.46 19.33
CA ARG A 183 -22.70 -11.01 19.55
C ARG A 183 -21.47 -10.38 20.19
N GLN A 184 -20.82 -11.09 21.12
CA GLN A 184 -19.62 -10.58 21.78
C GLN A 184 -18.45 -10.44 20.81
N ALA A 185 -18.19 -11.46 19.99
CA ALA A 185 -17.14 -11.42 18.97
C ALA A 185 -17.41 -10.32 17.94
N ARG A 186 -18.66 -10.17 17.50
CA ARG A 186 -19.07 -9.09 16.59
C ARG A 186 -18.82 -7.70 17.18
N LEU A 187 -19.17 -7.48 18.44
CA LEU A 187 -18.92 -6.21 19.13
C LEU A 187 -17.42 -5.96 19.33
N LEU A 188 -16.64 -6.99 19.67
CA LEU A 188 -15.19 -6.87 19.84
C LEU A 188 -14.52 -6.45 18.52
N TRP A 189 -14.79 -7.17 17.42
CA TRP A 189 -14.20 -6.84 16.12
C TRP A 189 -14.71 -5.50 15.57
N GLY A 190 -16.00 -5.19 15.76
CA GLY A 190 -16.55 -3.87 15.44
C GLY A 190 -15.87 -2.75 16.24
N GLY A 191 -15.56 -2.99 17.52
CA GLY A 191 -14.78 -2.10 18.36
C GLY A 191 -13.35 -1.91 17.84
N CYS A 192 -12.66 -2.98 17.44
CA CYS A 192 -11.33 -2.89 16.83
C CYS A 192 -11.34 -2.08 15.52
N ALA A 193 -12.36 -2.27 14.68
CA ALA A 193 -12.54 -1.49 13.45
C ALA A 193 -12.76 0.00 13.76
N ALA A 194 -13.58 0.32 14.76
CA ALA A 194 -13.81 1.70 15.21
C ALA A 194 -12.52 2.33 15.77
N LEU A 195 -11.75 1.59 16.58
CA LEU A 195 -10.45 2.05 17.09
C LEU A 195 -9.44 2.30 15.97
N ALA A 196 -9.39 1.43 14.96
CA ALA A 196 -8.56 1.63 13.77
C ALA A 196 -8.97 2.90 12.99
N ALA A 197 -10.27 3.15 12.82
CA ALA A 197 -10.76 4.39 12.21
C ALA A 197 -10.38 5.62 13.06
N VAL A 198 -10.53 5.56 14.38
CA VAL A 198 -10.11 6.64 15.29
C VAL A 198 -8.61 6.91 15.19
N ASN A 199 -7.79 5.85 15.13
CA ASN A 199 -6.34 5.96 14.97
C ASN A 199 -5.96 6.77 13.73
N ILE A 200 -6.58 6.46 12.59
CA ILE A 200 -6.33 7.16 11.32
C ILE A 200 -6.87 8.59 11.38
N LEU A 201 -8.13 8.78 11.78
CA LEU A 201 -8.82 10.07 11.71
C LEU A 201 -8.22 11.13 12.65
N PHE A 202 -7.77 10.71 13.83
CA PHE A 202 -7.42 11.63 14.91
C PHE A 202 -5.96 11.55 15.37
N LEU A 203 -5.31 10.39 15.30
CA LEU A 203 -3.99 10.20 15.92
C LEU A 203 -2.84 10.30 14.92
N ILE A 204 -2.95 9.66 13.76
CA ILE A 204 -1.86 9.59 12.78
C ILE A 204 -2.01 10.72 11.75
N PRO A 205 -0.98 11.54 11.51
CA PRO A 205 -1.02 12.51 10.42
C PRO A 205 -1.05 11.81 9.06
N GLY A 206 -1.80 12.35 8.10
CA GLY A 206 -1.74 11.89 6.70
C GLY A 206 -3.10 11.78 6.02
N ARG A 207 -3.27 12.50 4.90
CA ARG A 207 -4.51 12.51 4.12
C ARG A 207 -4.79 11.18 3.41
N THR A 208 -3.74 10.44 3.03
CA THR A 208 -3.86 9.14 2.35
C THR A 208 -4.65 8.13 3.18
N GLY A 209 -4.50 8.13 4.50
CA GLY A 209 -5.26 7.24 5.39
C GLY A 209 -6.77 7.44 5.27
N TYR A 210 -7.22 8.70 5.14
CA TYR A 210 -8.64 9.02 4.95
C TYR A 210 -9.17 8.47 3.64
N LEU A 211 -8.40 8.62 2.56
CA LEU A 211 -8.78 8.14 1.24
C LEU A 211 -8.86 6.62 1.20
N VAL A 212 -7.88 5.91 1.75
CA VAL A 212 -7.88 4.45 1.80
C VAL A 212 -9.02 3.93 2.68
N LEU A 213 -9.24 4.53 3.85
CA LEU A 213 -10.33 4.16 4.76
C LEU A 213 -11.70 4.38 4.08
N ALA A 214 -11.89 5.52 3.42
CA ALA A 214 -13.13 5.83 2.70
C ALA A 214 -13.36 4.86 1.53
N ALA A 215 -12.34 4.58 0.73
CA ALA A 215 -12.42 3.62 -0.37
C ALA A 215 -12.80 2.22 0.11
N LEU A 216 -12.18 1.75 1.20
CA LEU A 216 -12.48 0.44 1.79
C LEU A 216 -13.87 0.41 2.45
N ALA A 217 -14.33 1.51 3.06
CA ALA A 217 -15.68 1.61 3.60
C ALA A 217 -16.76 1.59 2.49
N LEU A 218 -16.51 2.29 1.37
CA LEU A 218 -17.36 2.24 0.19
C LEU A 218 -17.40 0.83 -0.42
N TYR A 219 -16.24 0.18 -0.51
CA TYR A 219 -16.12 -1.20 -0.98
C TYR A 219 -16.88 -2.18 -0.06
N LEU A 220 -16.75 -2.03 1.27
CA LEU A 220 -17.51 -2.82 2.24
C LEU A 220 -19.02 -2.61 2.07
N GLY A 221 -19.47 -1.36 1.93
CA GLY A 221 -20.87 -1.05 1.62
C GLY A 221 -21.33 -1.73 0.34
N PHE A 222 -20.49 -1.70 -0.70
CA PHE A 222 -20.77 -2.39 -1.96
C PHE A 222 -20.83 -3.91 -1.82
N GLN A 223 -20.00 -4.51 -0.98
CA GLN A 223 -20.09 -5.94 -0.68
C GLN A 223 -21.39 -6.31 0.03
N LEU A 224 -21.82 -5.49 1.00
CA LEU A 224 -23.00 -5.75 1.82
C LEU A 224 -24.32 -5.62 1.04
N ALA A 225 -24.45 -4.59 0.18
CA ALA A 225 -25.70 -4.31 -0.52
C ALA A 225 -25.52 -3.70 -1.92
N ARG A 226 -24.42 -4.03 -2.60
CA ARG A 226 -24.12 -3.55 -3.96
C ARG A 226 -24.20 -2.01 -4.02
N TRP A 227 -24.77 -1.46 -5.09
CA TRP A 227 -24.91 -0.01 -5.25
C TRP A 227 -25.72 0.68 -4.16
N ARG A 228 -26.68 -0.01 -3.51
CA ARG A 228 -27.45 0.55 -2.39
C ARG A 228 -26.56 0.73 -1.16
N GLY A 229 -25.74 -0.27 -0.86
CA GLY A 229 -24.80 -0.20 0.26
C GLY A 229 -23.64 0.76 -0.02
N PHE A 230 -23.17 0.85 -1.27
CA PHE A 230 -22.22 1.88 -1.69
C PHE A 230 -22.79 3.30 -1.47
N ALA A 231 -24.02 3.55 -1.92
CA ALA A 231 -24.68 4.84 -1.74
C ALA A 231 -24.91 5.17 -0.26
N ALA A 232 -25.33 4.19 0.55
CA ALA A 232 -25.50 4.36 1.99
C ALA A 232 -24.17 4.66 2.71
N ALA A 233 -23.11 3.94 2.37
CA ALA A 233 -21.76 4.19 2.89
C ALA A 233 -21.26 5.58 2.46
N GLY A 234 -21.50 5.97 1.21
CA GLY A 234 -21.16 7.31 0.70
C GLY A 234 -21.90 8.41 1.44
N ALA A 235 -23.21 8.27 1.65
CA ALA A 235 -24.01 9.23 2.41
C ALA A 235 -23.52 9.33 3.86
N LEU A 236 -23.20 8.22 4.51
CA LEU A 236 -22.64 8.19 5.87
C LEU A 236 -21.27 8.87 5.93
N LEU A 237 -20.39 8.62 4.96
CA LEU A 237 -19.09 9.26 4.87
C LEU A 237 -19.24 10.78 4.68
N ILE A 238 -20.11 11.23 3.79
CA ILE A 238 -20.37 12.66 3.58
C ILE A 238 -20.90 13.30 4.87
N ALA A 239 -21.87 12.67 5.53
CA ALA A 239 -22.41 13.16 6.80
C ALA A 239 -21.32 13.23 7.89
N LEU A 240 -20.46 12.22 7.99
CA LEU A 240 -19.35 12.18 8.93
C LEU A 240 -18.33 13.28 8.64
N LEU A 241 -17.92 13.45 7.39
CA LEU A 241 -16.96 14.49 6.99
C LEU A 241 -17.54 15.90 7.22
N ALA A 242 -18.81 16.11 6.93
CA ALA A 242 -19.50 17.37 7.22
C ALA A 242 -19.55 17.66 8.73
N ALA A 243 -19.86 16.65 9.55
CA ALA A 243 -19.84 16.78 11.01
C ALA A 243 -18.43 17.06 11.54
N LEU A 244 -17.40 16.37 11.03
CA LEU A 244 -16.01 16.59 11.41
C LEU A 244 -15.48 17.97 10.99
N TYR A 245 -15.97 18.52 9.88
CA TYR A 245 -15.64 19.86 9.44
C TYR A 245 -16.35 20.94 10.26
N ALA A 246 -17.60 20.69 10.68
CA ALA A 246 -18.37 21.63 11.49
C ALA A 246 -17.83 21.82 12.92
N VAL A 247 -17.06 20.85 13.43
CA VAL A 247 -16.39 20.93 14.73
C VAL A 247 -14.98 21.47 14.55
N SER A 248 -14.64 22.55 15.26
CA SER A 248 -13.28 23.10 15.24
C SER A 248 -12.27 22.04 15.72
N GLY A 249 -11.26 21.77 14.91
CA GLY A 249 -10.31 20.71 15.22
C GLY A 249 -9.32 20.40 14.10
N PRO A 250 -8.50 19.36 14.28
CA PRO A 250 -7.44 19.02 13.34
C PRO A 250 -7.94 18.72 11.93
N PHE A 251 -9.15 18.16 11.79
CA PHE A 251 -9.73 17.87 10.48
C PHE A 251 -10.06 19.14 9.71
N GLN A 252 -10.81 20.07 10.32
CA GLN A 252 -11.16 21.36 9.70
C GLN A 252 -9.92 22.17 9.31
N GLN A 253 -8.93 22.32 10.21
CA GLN A 253 -7.67 23.01 9.89
C GLN A 253 -6.91 22.39 8.69
N ARG A 254 -7.00 21.06 8.51
CA ARG A 254 -6.36 20.36 7.40
C ARG A 254 -7.08 20.58 6.07
N VAL A 255 -8.41 20.72 6.11
CA VAL A 255 -9.24 21.05 4.94
C VAL A 255 -8.98 22.49 4.53
N ASP A 256 -9.04 23.44 5.46
CA ASP A 256 -8.82 24.86 5.19
C ASP A 256 -7.43 25.10 4.60
N ARG A 257 -6.40 24.53 5.22
CA ARG A 257 -5.04 24.60 4.68
C ARG A 257 -4.94 24.03 3.26
N ALA A 258 -5.67 22.96 2.95
CA ALA A 258 -5.65 22.40 1.59
C ALA A 258 -6.31 23.34 0.57
N LEU A 259 -7.39 24.01 0.96
CA LEU A 259 -8.08 25.00 0.12
C LEU A 259 -7.22 26.25 -0.08
N ASP A 260 -6.54 26.72 0.97
CA ASP A 260 -5.60 27.84 0.90
C ASP A 260 -4.38 27.49 0.02
N GLU A 261 -3.80 26.31 0.22
CA GLU A 261 -2.70 25.80 -0.60
C GLU A 261 -3.10 25.65 -2.08
N TYR A 262 -4.32 25.17 -2.36
CA TYR A 262 -4.86 25.06 -3.72
C TYR A 262 -5.10 26.43 -4.36
N SER A 263 -5.77 27.34 -3.65
CA SER A 263 -6.15 28.66 -4.17
C SER A 263 -4.97 29.61 -4.36
N SER A 264 -3.90 29.42 -3.60
CA SER A 264 -2.66 30.19 -3.74
C SER A 264 -1.76 29.71 -4.89
N TRP A 265 -1.96 28.50 -5.40
CA TRP A 265 -1.17 27.98 -6.52
C TRP A 265 -1.64 28.57 -7.86
N ARG A 266 -0.68 28.92 -8.73
CA ARG A 266 -0.94 29.41 -10.09
C ARG A 266 -0.25 28.53 -11.14
N PRO A 267 -0.97 28.08 -12.19
CA PRO A 267 -0.35 27.32 -13.27
C PRO A 267 0.81 28.09 -13.92
N GLY A 268 1.94 27.42 -14.09
CA GLY A 268 3.13 28.00 -14.74
C GLY A 268 4.04 28.82 -13.82
N GLU A 269 3.62 29.09 -12.59
CA GLU A 269 4.46 29.71 -11.55
C GLU A 269 5.01 28.64 -10.60
N ALA A 270 6.21 28.86 -10.06
CA ALA A 270 6.82 27.95 -9.11
C ALA A 270 6.01 27.92 -7.80
N ALA A 271 5.57 26.73 -7.39
CA ALA A 271 4.89 26.55 -6.13
C ALA A 271 5.84 26.82 -4.95
N ALA A 272 5.33 27.46 -3.89
CA ALA A 272 6.08 27.63 -2.66
C ALA A 272 6.45 26.27 -2.06
N VAL A 273 7.67 26.11 -1.55
CA VAL A 273 8.19 24.83 -1.03
C VAL A 273 7.36 24.30 0.15
N ASN A 274 6.72 25.18 0.91
CA ASN A 274 5.83 24.82 2.01
C ASN A 274 4.36 24.57 1.58
N ASN A 275 4.03 24.76 0.30
CA ASN A 275 2.72 24.50 -0.27
C ASN A 275 2.67 23.10 -0.89
N SER A 276 2.23 22.13 -0.09
CA SER A 276 2.26 20.72 -0.47
C SER A 276 1.30 20.38 -1.62
N VAL A 277 0.13 21.02 -1.68
CA VAL A 277 -0.84 20.82 -2.78
C VAL A 277 -0.33 21.50 -4.05
N GLY A 278 0.17 22.73 -3.96
CA GLY A 278 0.72 23.48 -5.09
C GLY A 278 1.88 22.76 -5.75
N LEU A 279 2.82 22.20 -4.97
CA LEU A 279 3.91 21.37 -5.51
C LEU A 279 3.37 20.17 -6.29
N ARG A 280 2.36 19.46 -5.76
CA ARG A 280 1.77 18.30 -6.46
C ARG A 280 1.06 18.73 -7.74
N LEU A 281 0.33 19.84 -7.74
CA LEU A 281 -0.32 20.37 -8.94
C LEU A 281 0.70 20.76 -10.00
N GLU A 282 1.80 21.41 -9.61
CA GLU A 282 2.94 21.69 -10.48
C GLU A 282 3.53 20.40 -11.06
N PHE A 283 3.80 19.41 -10.22
CA PHE A 283 4.33 18.11 -10.65
C PHE A 283 3.38 17.42 -11.62
N HIS A 284 2.07 17.43 -11.35
CA HIS A 284 1.06 16.83 -12.23
C HIS A 284 0.96 17.56 -13.57
N ALA A 285 0.94 18.90 -13.57
CA ALA A 285 0.87 19.71 -14.78
C ALA A 285 2.10 19.46 -15.68
N ASN A 286 3.29 19.47 -15.09
CA ASN A 286 4.53 19.19 -15.82
C ASN A 286 4.62 17.74 -16.31
N SER A 287 4.12 16.78 -15.53
CA SER A 287 4.08 15.37 -15.94
C SER A 287 3.10 15.12 -17.08
N LEU A 288 1.92 15.75 -17.04
CA LEU A 288 0.95 15.70 -18.15
C LEU A 288 1.49 16.36 -19.41
N ALA A 289 2.22 17.47 -19.28
CA ALA A 289 2.91 18.08 -20.42
C ALA A 289 3.97 17.14 -21.01
N LEU A 290 4.78 16.48 -20.17
CA LEU A 290 5.74 15.48 -20.60
C LEU A 290 5.09 14.28 -21.30
N PHE A 291 3.94 13.82 -20.80
CA PHE A 291 3.16 12.78 -21.45
C PHE A 291 2.65 13.23 -22.82
N GLY A 292 2.14 14.46 -22.94
CA GLY A 292 1.72 15.04 -24.22
C GLY A 292 2.86 15.13 -25.24
N ASP A 293 4.06 15.47 -24.79
CA ASP A 293 5.26 15.58 -25.63
C ASP A 293 5.73 14.19 -26.14
N ARG A 294 5.43 13.10 -25.42
CA ARG A 294 5.93 11.73 -25.71
C ARG A 294 4.90 10.63 -25.40
N SER A 295 3.72 10.69 -26.01
CA SER A 295 2.56 9.89 -25.59
C SER A 295 2.64 8.37 -25.78
N LEU A 296 3.34 7.87 -26.80
CA LEU A 296 3.34 6.42 -27.10
C LEU A 296 4.40 5.64 -26.32
N ALA A 297 5.64 6.12 -26.30
CA ALA A 297 6.74 5.45 -25.58
C ALA A 297 6.96 6.04 -24.18
N GLY A 298 6.55 7.28 -23.94
CA GLY A 298 6.92 8.01 -22.73
C GLY A 298 8.42 8.30 -22.68
N VAL A 299 8.95 8.34 -21.46
CA VAL A 299 10.38 8.61 -21.19
C VAL A 299 11.14 7.36 -20.74
N GLY A 300 10.53 6.18 -20.82
CA GLY A 300 11.13 4.93 -20.36
C GLY A 300 11.19 4.80 -18.83
N THR A 301 11.38 3.57 -18.36
CA THR A 301 11.45 3.23 -16.93
C THR A 301 12.69 3.84 -16.30
N GLY A 302 12.51 4.63 -15.25
CA GLY A 302 13.59 5.41 -14.61
C GLY A 302 13.95 6.71 -15.33
N GLY A 303 13.31 7.03 -16.46
CA GLY A 303 13.60 8.25 -17.23
C GLY A 303 12.92 9.52 -16.70
N PHE A 304 11.88 9.38 -15.88
CA PHE A 304 11.09 10.49 -15.35
C PHE A 304 11.94 11.58 -14.65
N PRO A 305 12.85 11.27 -13.71
CA PRO A 305 13.60 12.31 -13.00
C PRO A 305 14.42 13.19 -13.94
N ARG A 306 15.02 12.61 -14.98
CA ARG A 306 15.81 13.35 -15.97
C ARG A 306 14.92 14.18 -16.89
N ALA A 307 13.84 13.58 -17.40
CA ALA A 307 12.89 14.29 -18.26
C ALA A 307 12.23 15.47 -17.51
N TYR A 308 11.90 15.28 -16.24
CA TYR A 308 11.34 16.32 -15.39
C TYR A 308 12.37 17.42 -15.11
N ALA A 309 13.59 17.07 -14.73
CA ALA A 309 14.67 18.03 -14.51
C ALA A 309 14.98 18.86 -15.76
N GLU A 310 14.97 18.24 -16.95
CA GLU A 310 15.10 18.92 -18.24
C GLU A 310 13.95 19.93 -18.47
N LYS A 311 12.70 19.52 -18.17
CA LYS A 311 11.50 20.34 -18.36
C LYS A 311 11.49 21.61 -17.50
N VAL A 312 11.95 21.50 -16.25
CA VAL A 312 11.98 22.64 -15.30
C VAL A 312 13.29 23.41 -15.30
N ARG A 313 14.28 22.99 -16.12
CA ARG A 313 15.60 23.63 -16.18
C ARG A 313 15.47 25.11 -16.53
N GLY A 314 16.09 25.97 -15.71
CA GLY A 314 16.06 27.43 -15.89
C GLY A 314 14.80 28.11 -15.34
N THR A 315 13.90 27.36 -14.70
CA THR A 315 12.76 27.91 -13.95
C THR A 315 13.04 27.88 -12.44
N ALA A 316 12.17 28.50 -11.65
CA ALA A 316 12.20 28.40 -10.18
C ALA A 316 11.46 27.16 -9.64
N MET A 317 10.91 26.31 -10.53
CA MET A 317 10.15 25.11 -10.15
C MET A 317 11.06 24.04 -9.55
N VAL A 318 10.52 23.24 -8.63
CA VAL A 318 11.29 22.24 -7.90
C VAL A 318 11.40 20.96 -8.75
N ALA A 319 12.63 20.50 -9.00
CA ALA A 319 12.85 19.22 -9.64
C ALA A 319 12.38 18.07 -8.72
N THR A 320 11.69 17.09 -9.28
CA THR A 320 11.24 15.90 -8.54
C THR A 320 11.61 14.62 -9.28
N SER A 321 11.71 13.53 -8.51
CA SER A 321 11.92 12.17 -9.02
C SER A 321 10.66 11.31 -8.99
N ASN A 322 9.54 11.87 -8.51
CA ASN A 322 8.24 11.22 -8.45
C ASN A 322 7.12 12.27 -8.71
N PRO A 323 6.18 12.02 -9.63
CA PRO A 323 5.05 12.93 -9.91
C PRO A 323 4.03 12.99 -8.77
N HIS A 324 4.22 12.22 -7.70
CA HIS A 324 3.30 11.99 -6.59
C HIS A 324 1.94 11.43 -7.02
N ASN A 325 1.92 10.72 -8.15
CA ASN A 325 0.77 10.02 -8.72
C ASN A 325 1.28 8.91 -9.66
N GLU A 326 1.11 7.64 -9.29
CA GLU A 326 1.63 6.48 -10.06
C GLU A 326 0.95 6.28 -11.43
N TYR A 327 -0.14 7.00 -11.72
CA TYR A 327 -0.79 6.97 -13.04
C TYR A 327 -0.19 7.96 -14.05
N LEU A 328 0.69 8.86 -13.60
CA LEU A 328 1.41 9.85 -14.41
C LEU A 328 2.87 9.41 -14.62
#